data_AF-A0A7I4B084-F1
#
_entry.id   AF-A0A7I4B084-F1
#
_cell.length_a   1.000
_cell.length_b   1.000
_cell.length_c   1.000
_cell.angle_alpha   90.00
_cell.angle_beta   90.00
_cell.angle_gamma   90.00
#
_symmetry.space_group_name_H-M   'P 1'
#
loop_
_entity.id
_entity.type
_entity.pdbx_description
1 polymer ?
#
loop_
_entity_poly.entity_id
_entity_poly.type
_entity_poly.pdbx_seq_one_letter_code
_entity_poly.pdbx_strand_id
1 'polypeptide(L)'
;MWNDLKLFTGDVDIPLTEKGVTEALSGGRVVSEIDFDIIFTSRLVRAKQTALIAMTQSRFKRVPVLVRGGFYGKGKTGDENRIRLRDAAAKALETASCWMVPVYADPALNERCYGDLQGLNKTAAIAEFGEETVTKWRRSYDTRPPNGESLQDTYTRSVAFFQATIEPRLKEGRNVFLVAHGNVLRCLISHIAGYSDLEMLQLQISTASPYAYVYNGNEFAECCILPPKHDPDHPVGIMSLGVSCVKKGELDSLI
;
A
#
# COMPACT_ATOMS: atom_id res chain seq x y z
N MET A 1 -14.80 16.00 -0.06
CA MET A 1 -14.76 14.52 -0.14
C MET A 1 -14.85 13.94 1.28
N TRP A 2 -15.14 12.64 1.49
CA TRP A 2 -15.46 12.08 2.82
C TRP A 2 -14.41 12.36 3.92
N ASN A 3 -13.12 12.38 3.57
CA ASN A 3 -12.06 12.74 4.53
C ASN A 3 -12.19 14.19 5.02
N ASP A 4 -12.56 15.13 4.15
CA ASP A 4 -12.78 16.54 4.51
C ASP A 4 -13.99 16.69 5.44
N LEU A 5 -14.98 15.80 5.28
CA LEU A 5 -16.17 15.70 6.12
C LEU A 5 -15.94 14.85 7.39
N LYS A 6 -14.72 14.34 7.60
CA LYS A 6 -14.33 13.48 8.74
C LYS A 6 -15.25 12.26 8.92
N LEU A 7 -15.70 11.69 7.80
CA LEU A 7 -16.52 10.48 7.80
C LEU A 7 -15.63 9.23 7.92
N PHE A 8 -16.14 8.17 8.54
CA PHE A 8 -15.50 6.86 8.44
C PHE A 8 -15.65 6.35 7.01
N THR A 9 -14.52 6.24 6.30
CA THR A 9 -14.52 5.77 4.91
C THR A 9 -14.45 4.26 4.80
N GLY A 10 -13.50 3.63 5.49
CA GLY A 10 -13.28 2.19 5.42
C GLY A 10 -13.08 1.69 3.99
N ASP A 11 -13.82 0.67 3.60
CA ASP A 11 -13.71 0.06 2.27
C ASP A 11 -14.65 0.69 1.22
N VAL A 12 -15.33 1.79 1.54
CA VAL A 12 -16.11 2.56 0.56
C VAL A 12 -15.19 3.06 -0.54
N ASP A 13 -15.60 2.82 -1.79
CA ASP A 13 -14.78 3.06 -2.97
C ASP A 13 -14.86 4.51 -3.45
N ILE A 14 -14.18 5.41 -2.73
CA ILE A 14 -14.07 6.82 -3.07
C ILE A 14 -12.74 7.15 -3.79
N PRO A 15 -12.73 8.12 -4.73
CA PRO A 15 -11.53 8.58 -5.41
C PRO A 15 -10.61 9.41 -4.50
N LEU A 16 -9.42 9.77 -5.02
CA LEU A 16 -8.54 10.76 -4.40
C LEU A 16 -9.11 12.17 -4.50
N THR A 17 -8.88 12.98 -3.48
CA THR A 17 -9.02 14.46 -3.55
C THR A 17 -7.89 15.08 -4.37
N GLU A 18 -8.00 16.36 -4.71
CA GLU A 18 -6.88 17.13 -5.28
C GLU A 18 -5.62 17.09 -4.39
N LYS A 19 -5.81 17.18 -3.06
CA LYS A 19 -4.73 16.97 -2.09
C LYS A 19 -4.13 15.58 -2.22
N GLY A 20 -4.97 14.54 -2.30
CA GLY A 20 -4.54 13.15 -2.48
C GLY A 20 -3.77 12.92 -3.78
N VAL A 21 -4.14 13.59 -4.88
CA VAL A 21 -3.40 13.56 -6.15
C VAL A 21 -2.02 14.20 -5.98
N THR A 22 -1.95 15.36 -5.33
CA THR A 22 -0.68 16.06 -5.05
C THR A 22 0.24 15.22 -4.16
N GLU A 23 -0.34 14.57 -3.15
CA GLU A 23 0.32 13.61 -2.28
C GLU A 23 0.87 12.40 -3.06
N ALA A 24 0.09 11.81 -3.97
CA ALA A 24 0.53 10.71 -4.83
C ALA A 24 1.69 11.12 -5.76
N LEU A 25 1.65 12.32 -6.32
CA LEU A 25 2.76 12.88 -7.11
C LEU A 25 4.01 13.04 -6.24
N SER A 26 3.85 13.56 -5.02
CA SER A 26 4.97 13.79 -4.10
C SER A 26 5.61 12.47 -3.67
N GLY A 27 4.80 11.48 -3.29
CA GLY A 27 5.26 10.11 -3.00
C GLY A 27 5.94 9.46 -4.22
N GLY A 28 5.41 9.66 -5.42
CA GLY A 28 6.03 9.21 -6.68
C GLY A 28 7.43 9.79 -6.91
N ARG A 29 7.63 11.07 -6.63
CA ARG A 29 8.96 11.72 -6.74
C ARG A 29 9.97 11.09 -5.79
N VAL A 30 9.53 10.72 -4.59
CA VAL A 30 10.38 10.07 -3.59
C VAL A 30 10.88 8.72 -4.08
N VAL A 31 10.00 7.90 -4.68
CA VAL A 31 10.35 6.56 -5.21
C VAL A 31 10.85 6.58 -6.67
N SER A 32 11.12 7.75 -7.24
CA SER A 32 11.41 7.91 -8.68
C SER A 32 12.65 7.18 -9.21
N GLU A 33 13.62 6.82 -8.33
CA GLU A 33 14.84 6.06 -8.71
C GLU A 33 14.70 4.56 -8.43
N ILE A 34 13.53 4.07 -8.03
CA ILE A 34 13.31 2.65 -7.81
C ILE A 34 12.70 2.06 -9.09
N ASP A 35 13.37 1.05 -9.67
CA ASP A 35 12.88 0.33 -10.84
C ASP A 35 11.96 -0.81 -10.41
N PHE A 36 10.66 -0.53 -10.33
CA PHE A 36 9.68 -1.52 -9.88
C PHE A 36 9.37 -2.56 -10.96
N ASP A 37 9.38 -3.84 -10.57
CA ASP A 37 9.04 -4.97 -11.43
C ASP A 37 7.58 -5.38 -11.36
N ILE A 38 6.93 -5.10 -10.23
CA ILE A 38 5.56 -5.48 -9.97
C ILE A 38 4.93 -4.53 -8.95
N ILE A 39 3.65 -4.24 -9.13
CA ILE A 39 2.91 -3.34 -8.24
C ILE A 39 1.70 -4.09 -7.68
N PHE A 40 1.48 -3.99 -6.38
CA PHE A 40 0.28 -4.50 -5.72
C PHE A 40 -0.51 -3.34 -5.12
N THR A 41 -1.83 -3.41 -5.27
CA THR A 41 -2.76 -2.40 -4.77
C THR A 41 -3.97 -3.05 -4.13
N SER A 42 -4.69 -2.29 -3.31
CA SER A 42 -6.06 -2.66 -2.96
C SER A 42 -7.00 -2.60 -4.17
N ARG A 43 -8.22 -3.16 -4.05
CA ARG A 43 -9.25 -2.97 -5.07
C ARG A 43 -9.83 -1.56 -5.13
N LEU A 44 -9.60 -0.74 -4.12
CA LEU A 44 -10.18 0.59 -4.03
C LEU A 44 -9.51 1.55 -4.99
N VAL A 45 -10.32 2.35 -5.69
CA VAL A 45 -9.92 3.26 -6.77
C VAL A 45 -8.84 4.23 -6.31
N ARG A 46 -8.91 4.73 -5.08
CA ARG A 46 -7.88 5.62 -4.51
C ARG A 46 -6.50 5.00 -4.47
N ALA A 47 -6.36 3.72 -4.13
CA ALA A 47 -5.06 3.05 -4.08
C ALA A 47 -4.50 2.84 -5.50
N LYS A 48 -5.37 2.45 -6.44
CA LYS A 48 -5.02 2.31 -7.86
C LYS A 48 -4.59 3.65 -8.44
N GLN A 49 -5.35 4.72 -8.19
CA GLN A 49 -5.01 6.08 -8.61
C GLN A 49 -3.65 6.49 -8.06
N THR A 50 -3.40 6.29 -6.76
CA THR A 50 -2.10 6.60 -6.14
C THR A 50 -0.96 5.87 -6.84
N ALA A 51 -1.08 4.56 -7.07
CA ALA A 51 -0.04 3.78 -7.73
C ALA A 51 0.24 4.27 -9.16
N LEU A 52 -0.80 4.52 -9.95
CA LEU A 52 -0.65 4.98 -11.33
C LEU A 52 -0.06 6.39 -11.39
N ILE A 53 -0.52 7.30 -10.54
CA ILE A 53 -0.01 8.68 -10.44
C ILE A 53 1.46 8.67 -9.99
N ALA A 54 1.79 7.90 -8.95
CA ALA A 54 3.15 7.82 -8.44
C ALA A 54 4.14 7.33 -9.52
N MET A 55 3.74 6.32 -10.31
CA MET A 55 4.56 5.79 -11.42
C MET A 55 4.80 6.79 -12.55
N THR A 56 3.99 7.84 -12.71
CA THR A 56 4.28 8.93 -13.67
C THR A 56 5.55 9.70 -13.33
N GLN A 57 6.02 9.60 -12.09
CA GLN A 57 7.24 10.26 -11.60
C GLN A 57 8.47 9.35 -11.72
N SER A 58 8.31 8.09 -12.12
CA SER A 58 9.43 7.16 -12.29
C SER A 58 10.36 7.65 -13.39
N ARG A 59 11.67 7.53 -13.15
CA ARG A 59 12.70 7.82 -14.16
C ARG A 59 12.91 6.67 -15.14
N PHE A 60 12.42 5.48 -14.80
CA PHE A 60 12.46 4.33 -15.68
C PHE A 60 11.34 4.44 -16.70
N LYS A 61 11.62 4.01 -17.93
CA LYS A 61 10.62 3.97 -19.00
C LYS A 61 9.71 2.76 -18.77
N ARG A 62 8.96 2.76 -17.68
CA ARG A 62 8.06 1.67 -17.28
C ARG A 62 6.63 2.18 -17.15
N VAL A 63 5.70 1.53 -17.84
CA VAL A 63 4.29 1.89 -17.85
C VAL A 63 3.51 0.93 -16.94
N PRO A 64 2.86 1.43 -15.87
CA PRO A 64 2.03 0.58 -15.02
C PRO A 64 0.75 0.17 -15.74
N VAL A 65 0.44 -1.12 -15.76
CA VAL A 65 -0.74 -1.68 -16.43
C VAL A 65 -1.58 -2.48 -15.43
N LEU A 66 -2.82 -2.04 -15.20
CA LEU A 66 -3.78 -2.76 -14.35
C LEU A 66 -4.16 -4.10 -14.98
N VAL A 67 -3.80 -5.18 -14.29
CA VAL A 67 -4.13 -6.55 -14.71
C VAL A 67 -5.54 -6.89 -14.23
N ARG A 68 -6.43 -7.24 -15.16
CA ARG A 68 -7.80 -7.66 -14.83
C ARG A 68 -7.79 -9.07 -14.22
N GLY A 69 -8.66 -9.29 -13.23
CA GLY A 69 -8.86 -10.59 -12.58
C GLY A 69 -8.04 -10.85 -11.31
N GLY A 70 -7.27 -9.88 -10.81
CA GLY A 70 -6.43 -10.04 -9.61
C GLY A 70 -5.07 -10.66 -9.92
N PHE A 71 -4.39 -11.25 -8.92
CA PHE A 71 -3.15 -12.02 -9.14
C PHE A 71 -3.46 -13.48 -9.47
N TYR A 72 -4.32 -14.13 -8.69
CA TYR A 72 -4.84 -15.48 -8.92
C TYR A 72 -6.29 -15.41 -9.44
N GLY A 73 -6.52 -15.46 -10.75
CA GLY A 73 -7.87 -15.31 -11.32
C GLY A 73 -8.31 -16.53 -12.11
N LYS A 74 -9.30 -17.30 -11.60
CA LYS A 74 -10.07 -18.26 -12.41
C LYS A 74 -11.36 -17.58 -12.90
N GLY A 75 -11.56 -17.46 -14.21
CA GLY A 75 -12.76 -16.85 -14.80
C GLY A 75 -12.70 -16.75 -16.34
N LYS A 76 -13.79 -16.28 -16.98
CA LYS A 76 -13.95 -16.19 -18.46
C LYS A 76 -12.94 -15.27 -19.18
N THR A 77 -12.20 -14.45 -18.44
CA THR A 77 -11.02 -13.70 -18.92
C THR A 77 -9.73 -14.31 -18.38
N GLY A 78 -9.69 -15.65 -18.35
CA GLY A 78 -8.72 -16.46 -17.62
C GLY A 78 -7.28 -16.28 -18.05
N ASP A 79 -6.40 -17.09 -17.48
CA ASP A 79 -4.95 -17.03 -17.67
C ASP A 79 -4.53 -16.86 -19.14
N GLU A 80 -5.28 -17.37 -20.12
CA GLU A 80 -5.04 -17.14 -21.55
C GLU A 80 -5.10 -15.67 -22.00
N ASN A 81 -6.03 -14.88 -21.48
CA ASN A 81 -6.14 -13.46 -21.83
C ASN A 81 -5.07 -12.62 -21.10
N ARG A 82 -4.64 -13.08 -19.91
CA ARG A 82 -3.47 -12.52 -19.19
C ARG A 82 -2.16 -12.86 -19.88
N ILE A 83 -1.99 -14.10 -20.32
CA ILE A 83 -0.86 -14.57 -21.12
C ILE A 83 -0.85 -13.79 -22.43
N ARG A 84 -1.99 -13.62 -23.11
CA ARG A 84 -2.08 -12.79 -24.31
C ARG A 84 -1.75 -11.33 -24.05
N LEU A 85 -2.21 -10.72 -22.95
CA LEU A 85 -1.81 -9.34 -22.60
C LEU A 85 -0.32 -9.25 -22.28
N ARG A 86 0.23 -10.24 -21.57
CA ARG A 86 1.67 -10.35 -21.27
C ARG A 86 2.50 -10.55 -22.53
N ASP A 87 2.06 -11.41 -23.45
CA ASP A 87 2.78 -11.75 -24.68
C ASP A 87 2.59 -10.68 -25.75
N ALA A 88 1.40 -10.09 -25.86
CA ALA A 88 1.16 -8.92 -26.72
C ALA A 88 1.88 -7.69 -26.19
N ALA A 89 1.96 -7.51 -24.85
CA ALA A 89 2.84 -6.53 -24.25
C ALA A 89 4.29 -6.89 -24.60
N ALA A 90 4.83 -8.05 -24.21
CA ALA A 90 6.21 -8.45 -24.50
C ALA A 90 6.61 -8.24 -25.98
N LYS A 91 5.73 -8.61 -26.92
CA LYS A 91 5.93 -8.42 -28.36
C LYS A 91 5.78 -6.95 -28.80
N ALA A 92 4.88 -6.17 -28.21
CA ALA A 92 4.86 -4.72 -28.40
C ALA A 92 6.11 -4.06 -27.82
N LEU A 93 6.65 -4.58 -26.70
CA LEU A 93 7.81 -4.07 -25.98
C LEU A 93 9.14 -4.40 -26.68
N GLU A 94 9.21 -5.42 -27.54
CA GLU A 94 10.36 -5.64 -28.44
C GLU A 94 10.66 -4.43 -29.34
N THR A 95 9.65 -3.60 -29.61
CA THR A 95 9.76 -2.37 -30.41
C THR A 95 9.39 -1.11 -29.64
N ALA A 96 8.94 -1.23 -28.38
CA ALA A 96 8.49 -0.08 -27.61
C ALA A 96 9.66 0.61 -26.91
N SER A 97 9.54 1.93 -26.79
CA SER A 97 10.47 2.76 -26.03
C SER A 97 10.32 2.62 -24.50
N CYS A 98 9.41 1.76 -24.02
CA CYS A 98 9.11 1.55 -22.60
C CYS A 98 8.80 0.07 -22.32
N TRP A 99 8.90 -0.33 -21.04
CA TRP A 99 8.58 -1.66 -20.49
C TRP A 99 7.25 -1.63 -19.73
N MET A 100 6.56 -2.76 -19.62
CA MET A 100 5.32 -2.84 -18.83
C MET A 100 5.61 -3.27 -17.40
N VAL A 101 4.92 -2.66 -16.42
CA VAL A 101 4.91 -3.11 -15.02
C VAL A 101 3.49 -3.52 -14.65
N PRO A 102 3.24 -4.79 -14.32
CA PRO A 102 1.89 -5.24 -13.97
C PRO A 102 1.46 -4.70 -12.61
N VAL A 103 0.24 -4.17 -12.56
CA VAL A 103 -0.44 -3.71 -11.34
C VAL A 103 -1.55 -4.68 -11.00
N TYR A 104 -1.41 -5.38 -9.88
CA TYR A 104 -2.40 -6.34 -9.37
C TYR A 104 -3.21 -5.72 -8.25
N ALA A 105 -4.53 -5.85 -8.30
CA ALA A 105 -5.44 -5.36 -7.28
C ALA A 105 -6.11 -6.52 -6.54
N ASP A 106 -6.01 -6.54 -5.22
CA ASP A 106 -6.52 -7.64 -4.38
C ASP A 106 -7.34 -7.12 -3.19
N PRO A 107 -8.49 -7.75 -2.85
CA PRO A 107 -9.31 -7.31 -1.73
C PRO A 107 -8.61 -7.51 -0.38
N ALA A 108 -7.64 -8.41 -0.26
CA ALA A 108 -6.86 -8.60 0.97
C ALA A 108 -6.06 -7.35 1.37
N LEU A 109 -5.84 -6.41 0.43
CA LEU A 109 -5.19 -5.13 0.65
C LEU A 109 -6.18 -3.96 0.82
N ASN A 110 -7.49 -4.20 0.86
CA ASN A 110 -8.48 -3.15 1.14
C ASN A 110 -8.32 -2.61 2.57
N GLU A 111 -8.68 -1.34 2.78
CA GLU A 111 -8.76 -0.75 4.12
C GLU A 111 -9.67 -1.58 5.03
N ARG A 112 -9.48 -1.47 6.35
CA ARG A 112 -10.39 -2.05 7.34
C ARG A 112 -11.83 -1.62 7.04
N CYS A 113 -12.72 -2.58 6.83
CA CYS A 113 -14.14 -2.30 6.69
C CYS A 113 -14.69 -1.78 8.02
N TYR A 114 -15.24 -0.56 8.01
CA TYR A 114 -15.83 0.04 9.22
C TYR A 114 -17.31 -0.34 9.41
N GLY A 115 -17.87 -1.18 8.52
CA GLY A 115 -19.25 -1.66 8.63
C GLY A 115 -20.25 -0.53 8.76
N ASP A 116 -21.12 -0.62 9.75
CA ASP A 116 -22.20 0.35 10.00
C ASP A 116 -21.68 1.74 10.41
N LEU A 117 -20.39 1.91 10.73
CA LEU A 117 -19.82 3.24 10.95
C LEU A 117 -19.59 4.00 9.64
N GLN A 118 -19.55 3.32 8.48
CA GLN A 118 -19.19 3.94 7.21
C GLN A 118 -20.18 5.04 6.82
N GLY A 119 -19.66 6.21 6.48
CA GLY A 119 -20.45 7.39 6.14
C GLY A 119 -20.89 8.24 7.33
N LEU A 120 -20.68 7.77 8.57
CA LEU A 120 -20.92 8.57 9.77
C LEU A 120 -19.69 9.42 10.10
N ASN A 121 -19.92 10.63 10.60
CA ASN A 121 -18.87 11.37 11.32
C ASN A 121 -18.79 10.89 12.78
N LYS A 122 -17.74 11.29 13.50
CA LYS A 122 -17.55 10.89 14.90
C LYS A 122 -18.75 11.24 15.79
N THR A 123 -19.35 12.42 15.61
CA THR A 123 -20.48 12.88 16.43
C THR A 123 -21.73 12.02 16.20
N ALA A 124 -22.06 11.74 14.94
CA ALA A 124 -23.19 10.91 14.57
C ALA A 124 -23.01 9.48 15.06
N ALA A 125 -21.82 8.89 14.88
CA ALA A 125 -21.51 7.55 15.39
C ALA A 125 -21.64 7.45 16.92
N ILE A 126 -21.19 8.48 17.65
CA ILE A 126 -21.33 8.51 19.12
C ILE A 126 -22.80 8.63 19.53
N ALA A 127 -23.58 9.45 18.84
CA ALA A 127 -25.01 9.60 19.12
C ALA A 127 -25.78 8.30 18.88
N GLU A 128 -25.38 7.50 17.89
CA GLU A 128 -26.04 6.25 17.53
C GLU A 128 -25.59 5.05 18.37
N PHE A 129 -24.28 4.89 18.59
CA PHE A 129 -23.70 3.67 19.17
C PHE A 129 -23.09 3.88 20.57
N GLY A 130 -22.96 5.12 21.03
CA GLY A 130 -22.32 5.47 22.30
C GLY A 130 -20.79 5.63 22.21
N GLU A 131 -20.23 6.52 23.03
CA GLU A 131 -18.81 6.88 22.98
C GLU A 131 -17.87 5.74 23.33
N GLU A 132 -18.19 4.96 24.38
CA GLU A 132 -17.37 3.84 24.82
C GLU A 132 -17.25 2.78 23.72
N THR A 133 -18.38 2.43 23.10
CA THR A 133 -18.47 1.47 21.99
C THR A 133 -17.67 1.93 20.77
N VAL A 134 -17.89 3.17 20.32
CA VAL A 134 -17.18 3.74 19.17
C VAL A 134 -15.68 3.82 19.45
N THR A 135 -15.28 4.16 20.67
CA THR A 135 -13.87 4.22 21.06
C THR A 135 -13.25 2.83 21.04
N LYS A 136 -13.95 1.83 21.58
CA LYS A 136 -13.53 0.43 21.57
C LYS A 136 -13.32 -0.08 20.14
N TRP A 137 -14.29 0.07 19.25
CA TRP A 137 -14.16 -0.34 17.84
C TRP A 137 -13.01 0.36 17.09
N ARG A 138 -12.72 1.61 17.44
CA ARG A 138 -11.65 2.36 16.78
C ARG A 138 -10.25 1.99 17.27
N ARG A 139 -10.13 1.60 18.54
CA ARG A 139 -8.83 1.48 19.24
C ARG A 139 -8.47 0.07 19.70
N SER A 140 -9.41 -0.88 19.75
CA SER A 140 -9.07 -2.27 20.06
C SER A 140 -8.60 -3.02 18.82
N TYR A 141 -7.83 -4.07 19.07
CA TYR A 141 -7.30 -4.95 18.05
C TYR A 141 -8.36 -5.93 17.50
N ASP A 142 -9.17 -6.49 18.40
CA ASP A 142 -10.04 -7.65 18.19
C ASP A 142 -11.54 -7.33 18.09
N THR A 143 -11.93 -6.08 18.36
CA THR A 143 -13.33 -5.67 18.30
C THR A 143 -13.67 -5.06 16.95
N ARG A 144 -14.88 -5.36 16.47
CA ARG A 144 -15.39 -4.86 15.18
C ARG A 144 -16.72 -4.14 15.35
N PRO A 145 -16.96 -3.08 14.56
CA PRO A 145 -18.32 -2.55 14.39
C PRO A 145 -19.21 -3.60 13.69
N PRO A 146 -20.54 -3.49 13.81
CA PRO A 146 -21.47 -4.35 13.09
C PRO A 146 -21.19 -4.31 11.58
N ASN A 147 -21.25 -5.46 10.92
CA ASN A 147 -20.94 -5.64 9.48
C ASN A 147 -19.55 -5.17 9.05
N GLY A 148 -18.62 -4.93 9.98
CA GLY A 148 -17.25 -4.49 9.70
C GLY A 148 -16.19 -5.50 10.13
N GLU A 149 -14.95 -5.04 10.10
CA GLU A 149 -13.74 -5.80 10.44
C GLU A 149 -13.06 -5.21 11.67
N SER A 150 -12.43 -6.10 12.46
CA SER A 150 -11.46 -5.71 13.48
C SER A 150 -10.09 -5.43 12.84
N LEU A 151 -9.14 -4.92 13.62
CA LEU A 151 -7.75 -4.82 13.14
C LEU A 151 -7.13 -6.22 12.99
N GLN A 152 -7.51 -7.17 13.84
CA GLN A 152 -7.10 -8.58 13.74
C GLN A 152 -7.57 -9.24 12.44
N ASP A 153 -8.83 -9.00 12.03
CA ASP A 153 -9.36 -9.50 10.76
C ASP A 153 -8.53 -8.94 9.59
N THR A 154 -8.27 -7.63 9.62
CA THR A 154 -7.44 -6.92 8.64
C THR A 154 -6.02 -7.49 8.60
N TYR A 155 -5.41 -7.72 9.76
CA TYR A 155 -4.08 -8.33 9.91
C TYR A 155 -4.06 -9.70 9.26
N THR A 156 -4.99 -10.57 9.64
CA THR A 156 -5.06 -11.96 9.19
C THR A 156 -5.11 -12.05 7.66
N ARG A 157 -6.02 -11.30 7.01
CA ARG A 157 -6.13 -11.35 5.54
C ARG A 157 -4.95 -10.69 4.82
N SER A 158 -4.44 -9.56 5.32
CA SER A 158 -3.39 -8.81 4.64
C SER A 158 -2.05 -9.53 4.73
N VAL A 159 -1.72 -10.09 5.88
CA VAL A 159 -0.50 -10.88 6.11
C VAL A 159 -0.55 -12.19 5.34
N ALA A 160 -1.68 -12.89 5.33
CA ALA A 160 -1.82 -14.11 4.52
C ALA A 160 -1.56 -13.84 3.03
N PHE A 161 -2.09 -12.73 2.49
CA PHE A 161 -1.81 -12.31 1.12
C PHE A 161 -0.33 -11.95 0.91
N PHE A 162 0.26 -11.21 1.84
CA PHE A 162 1.67 -10.81 1.79
C PHE A 162 2.59 -12.03 1.70
N GLN A 163 2.45 -12.99 2.61
CA GLN A 163 3.27 -14.21 2.66
C GLN A 163 3.05 -15.11 1.45
N ALA A 164 1.79 -15.26 0.99
CA ALA A 164 1.47 -16.14 -0.13
C ALA A 164 1.79 -15.52 -1.51
N THR A 165 1.89 -14.20 -1.61
CA THR A 165 1.93 -13.50 -2.90
C THR A 165 3.08 -12.53 -3.05
N ILE A 166 3.32 -11.66 -2.07
CA ILE A 166 4.34 -10.61 -2.16
C ILE A 166 5.71 -11.18 -1.82
N GLU A 167 5.84 -11.88 -0.69
CA GLU A 167 7.11 -12.44 -0.22
C GLU A 167 7.80 -13.37 -1.23
N PRO A 168 7.09 -14.26 -1.97
CA PRO A 168 7.71 -15.05 -3.01
C PRO A 168 8.29 -14.21 -4.15
N ARG A 169 7.71 -13.04 -4.49
CA ARG A 169 8.26 -12.14 -5.51
C ARG A 169 9.55 -11.48 -5.02
N LEU A 170 9.61 -11.14 -3.74
CA LEU A 170 10.83 -10.62 -3.13
C LEU A 170 11.94 -11.66 -3.13
N LYS A 171 11.62 -12.93 -2.84
CA LYS A 171 12.54 -14.07 -2.96
C LYS A 171 13.03 -14.30 -4.40
N GLU A 172 12.22 -13.94 -5.40
CA GLU A 172 12.61 -13.94 -6.83
C GLU A 172 13.50 -12.74 -7.21
N GLY A 173 13.83 -11.85 -6.28
CA GLY A 173 14.64 -10.64 -6.54
C GLY A 173 13.87 -9.51 -7.23
N ARG A 174 12.52 -9.52 -7.17
CA ARG A 174 11.68 -8.47 -7.77
C ARG A 174 11.63 -7.25 -6.85
N ASN A 175 11.76 -6.06 -7.43
CA ASN A 175 11.38 -4.83 -6.73
C ASN A 175 9.85 -4.67 -6.75
N VAL A 176 9.23 -4.64 -5.56
CA VAL A 176 7.78 -4.62 -5.39
C VAL A 176 7.33 -3.24 -4.94
N PHE A 177 6.36 -2.63 -5.61
CA PHE A 177 5.69 -1.43 -5.09
C PHE A 177 4.32 -1.80 -4.49
N LEU A 178 4.13 -1.59 -3.20
CA LEU A 178 2.86 -1.86 -2.52
C LEU A 178 2.13 -0.56 -2.17
N VAL A 179 0.90 -0.39 -2.69
CA VAL A 179 0.06 0.78 -2.39
C VAL A 179 -1.26 0.34 -1.76
N ALA A 180 -1.39 0.58 -0.45
CA ALA A 180 -2.54 0.19 0.35
C ALA A 180 -3.04 1.35 1.23
N HIS A 181 -3.61 1.05 2.40
CA HIS A 181 -4.24 2.01 3.31
C HIS A 181 -3.65 1.92 4.71
N GLY A 182 -4.00 2.86 5.58
CA GLY A 182 -3.35 3.04 6.88
C GLY A 182 -3.38 1.79 7.77
N ASN A 183 -4.54 1.13 7.94
CA ASN A 183 -4.58 -0.07 8.79
C ASN A 183 -3.88 -1.27 8.14
N VAL A 184 -3.95 -1.40 6.82
CA VAL A 184 -3.27 -2.48 6.09
C VAL A 184 -1.75 -2.31 6.20
N LEU A 185 -1.22 -1.12 5.92
CA LEU A 185 0.20 -0.82 6.06
C LEU A 185 0.66 -1.02 7.50
N ARG A 186 -0.13 -0.57 8.48
CA ARG A 186 0.14 -0.85 9.90
C ARG A 186 0.29 -2.36 10.17
N CYS A 187 -0.65 -3.18 9.72
CA CYS A 187 -0.60 -4.63 9.92
C CYS A 187 0.65 -5.25 9.28
N LEU A 188 0.98 -4.86 8.04
CA LEU A 188 2.14 -5.39 7.32
C LEU A 188 3.47 -4.95 7.94
N ILE A 189 3.59 -3.67 8.30
CA ILE A 189 4.77 -3.13 8.98
C ILE A 189 4.98 -3.83 10.32
N SER A 190 3.91 -3.99 11.11
CA SER A 190 3.98 -4.71 12.39
C SER A 190 4.34 -6.19 12.21
N HIS A 191 3.84 -6.85 11.16
CA HIS A 191 4.23 -8.21 10.84
C HIS A 191 5.73 -8.33 10.50
N ILE A 192 6.23 -7.45 9.63
CA ILE A 192 7.63 -7.43 9.22
C ILE A 192 8.56 -7.12 10.41
N ALA A 193 8.17 -6.18 11.26
CA ALA A 193 8.98 -5.76 12.41
C ALA A 193 8.81 -6.67 13.65
N GLY A 194 7.91 -7.65 13.62
CA GLY A 194 7.64 -8.52 14.77
C GLY A 194 6.99 -7.80 15.97
N TYR A 195 6.24 -6.73 15.72
CA TYR A 195 5.57 -5.95 16.77
C TYR A 195 4.40 -6.69 17.41
N SER A 196 4.23 -6.49 18.72
CA SER A 196 3.06 -6.92 19.47
C SER A 196 1.80 -6.15 19.08
N ASP A 197 0.62 -6.64 19.48
CA ASP A 197 -0.66 -5.97 19.24
C ASP A 197 -0.70 -4.55 19.83
N LEU A 198 -0.07 -4.35 20.99
CA LEU A 198 -0.02 -3.04 21.64
C LEU A 198 0.85 -2.04 20.87
N GLU A 199 2.02 -2.48 20.38
CA GLU A 199 2.90 -1.65 19.56
C GLU A 199 2.25 -1.32 18.21
N MET A 200 1.58 -2.30 17.60
CA MET A 200 0.80 -2.10 16.37
C MET A 200 -0.26 -1.00 16.55
N LEU A 201 -1.02 -1.03 17.65
CA LEU A 201 -2.07 -0.04 17.92
C LEU A 201 -1.51 1.39 18.11
N GLN A 202 -0.26 1.52 18.53
CA GLN A 202 0.42 2.81 18.69
C GLN A 202 1.06 3.31 17.39
N LEU A 203 1.27 2.43 16.40
CA LEU A 203 1.91 2.78 15.14
C LEU A 203 1.06 3.77 14.33
N GLN A 204 1.67 4.91 14.02
CA GLN A 204 1.09 5.96 13.18
C GLN A 204 1.70 5.90 11.78
N ILE A 205 0.86 5.65 10.79
CA ILE A 205 1.24 5.65 9.38
C ILE A 205 0.94 7.02 8.79
N SER A 206 1.98 7.69 8.31
CA SER A 206 1.85 8.97 7.61
C SER A 206 1.27 8.74 6.21
N THR A 207 0.29 9.56 5.84
CA THR A 207 -0.22 9.57 4.48
C THR A 207 0.85 10.05 3.51
N ALA A 208 0.94 9.41 2.34
CA ALA A 208 1.81 9.82 1.24
C ALA A 208 3.32 9.79 1.50
N SER A 209 3.75 9.16 2.60
CA SER A 209 5.16 8.86 2.86
C SER A 209 5.46 7.42 2.44
N PRO A 210 6.34 7.21 1.44
CA PRO A 210 6.80 5.87 1.10
C PRO A 210 7.68 5.30 2.21
N TYR A 211 7.38 4.07 2.62
CA TYR A 211 8.18 3.28 3.54
C TYR A 211 8.96 2.29 2.69
N ALA A 212 10.28 2.22 2.89
CA ALA A 212 11.16 1.37 2.11
C ALA A 212 11.80 0.27 2.95
N TYR A 213 11.68 -0.99 2.52
CA TYR A 213 12.34 -2.16 3.14
C TYR A 213 13.28 -2.85 2.17
N VAL A 214 14.50 -3.19 2.61
CA VAL A 214 15.40 -4.06 1.84
C VAL A 214 15.15 -5.51 2.24
N TYR A 215 15.02 -6.42 1.27
CA TYR A 215 14.84 -7.84 1.53
C TYR A 215 16.08 -8.62 1.11
N ASN A 216 16.72 -9.33 2.04
CA ASN A 216 17.99 -10.04 1.79
C ASN A 216 17.82 -11.54 1.43
N GLY A 217 16.58 -11.98 1.16
CA GLY A 217 16.25 -13.37 0.85
C GLY A 217 15.63 -14.13 2.01
N ASN A 218 15.94 -13.76 3.26
CA ASN A 218 15.38 -14.39 4.46
C ASN A 218 14.77 -13.38 5.44
N GLU A 219 15.34 -12.19 5.52
CA GLU A 219 14.98 -11.15 6.48
C GLU A 219 14.76 -9.81 5.78
N PHE A 220 13.92 -8.98 6.40
CA PHE A 220 13.78 -7.59 6.03
C PHE A 220 14.79 -6.78 6.83
N ALA A 221 15.63 -6.00 6.14
CA ALA A 221 16.43 -4.98 6.79
C ALA A 221 15.55 -3.82 7.29
N GLU A 222 16.16 -2.85 7.95
CA GLU A 222 15.49 -1.72 8.59
C GLU A 222 14.58 -0.94 7.62
N CYS A 223 13.38 -0.60 8.10
CA CYS A 223 12.46 0.31 7.42
C CYS A 223 13.05 1.73 7.41
N CYS A 224 13.22 2.32 6.23
CA CYS A 224 13.50 3.74 6.12
C CYS A 224 12.29 4.48 5.53
N ILE A 225 11.89 5.59 6.15
CA ILE A 225 11.03 6.55 5.46
C ILE A 225 11.91 7.25 4.43
N LEU A 226 11.53 7.15 3.16
CA LEU A 226 12.28 7.82 2.12
C LEU A 226 12.01 9.34 2.22
N PRO A 227 13.07 10.16 2.39
CA PRO A 227 12.88 11.60 2.55
C PRO A 227 12.35 12.23 1.25
N PRO A 228 11.62 13.35 1.34
CA PRO A 228 11.28 14.16 0.17
C PRO A 228 12.53 14.52 -0.63
N LYS A 229 12.50 14.38 -1.96
CA LYS A 229 13.58 14.87 -2.81
C LYS A 229 13.46 16.39 -3.01
N HIS A 230 14.46 17.11 -2.48
CA HIS A 230 14.75 18.54 -2.68
C HIS A 230 13.59 19.53 -2.43
N ASP A 231 13.61 20.14 -1.24
CA ASP A 231 13.41 21.58 -1.10
C ASP A 231 14.82 22.22 -1.12
N PRO A 232 15.13 23.20 -2.00
CA PRO A 232 16.45 23.83 -2.08
C PRO A 232 16.92 24.48 -0.77
N ASP A 233 15.99 24.83 0.14
CA ASP A 233 16.31 25.62 1.34
C ASP A 233 16.57 24.80 2.61
N HIS A 234 16.31 23.48 2.63
CA HIS A 234 16.51 22.64 3.82
C HIS A 234 17.12 21.26 3.48
N PRO A 235 18.43 21.02 3.76
CA PRO A 235 19.01 19.70 3.65
C PRO A 235 18.57 18.85 4.86
N VAL A 236 17.86 17.74 4.63
CA VAL A 236 17.48 16.82 5.72
C VAL A 236 17.96 15.41 5.41
N GLY A 237 18.74 14.87 6.34
CA GLY A 237 19.31 13.53 6.30
C GLY A 237 18.27 12.41 6.44
N ILE A 238 18.73 11.19 6.22
CA ILE A 238 17.97 9.94 6.43
C ILE A 238 17.52 9.90 7.90
N MET A 239 16.23 10.00 8.18
CA MET A 239 15.70 9.73 9.52
C MET A 239 15.48 8.22 9.65
N SER A 240 16.41 7.57 10.36
CA SER A 240 16.22 6.20 10.86
C SER A 240 14.99 6.18 11.78
N LEU A 241 14.14 5.17 11.61
CA LEU A 241 13.04 4.90 12.53
C LEU A 241 13.52 4.20 13.82
N GLY A 242 14.82 4.15 14.07
CA GLY A 242 15.41 3.68 15.31
C GLY A 242 15.99 2.27 15.27
N VAL A 243 16.70 1.87 14.21
CA VAL A 243 17.72 0.81 14.27
C VAL A 243 19.00 1.32 13.56
N SER A 244 20.16 0.74 13.87
CA SER A 244 21.46 1.37 13.61
C SER A 244 21.89 1.35 12.14
N CYS A 245 22.16 2.56 11.62
CA CYS A 245 23.15 2.96 10.61
C CYS A 245 23.75 1.86 9.70
N VAL A 246 23.24 1.71 8.47
CA VAL A 246 24.04 1.14 7.36
C VAL A 246 24.36 2.23 6.35
N LYS A 247 25.65 2.33 5.99
CA LYS A 247 26.19 3.34 5.08
C LYS A 247 25.77 3.03 3.64
N LYS A 248 25.48 4.11 2.90
CA LYS A 248 25.14 4.16 1.47
C LYS A 248 26.20 3.38 0.64
N GLY A 249 25.81 2.30 -0.03
CA GLY A 249 26.72 1.57 -0.94
C GLY A 249 26.30 0.17 -1.40
N GLU A 250 25.42 -0.52 -0.69
CA GLU A 250 24.99 -1.90 -1.03
C GLU A 250 23.46 -1.96 -0.97
N LEU A 251 22.77 -1.86 -2.11
CA LEU A 251 21.30 -1.78 -2.16
C LEU A 251 20.79 -2.56 -3.39
N ASP A 252 20.43 -3.83 -3.19
CA ASP A 252 20.00 -4.73 -4.28
C ASP A 252 18.46 -4.93 -4.36
N SER A 253 17.65 -4.42 -3.43
CA SER A 253 16.18 -4.32 -3.59
C SER A 253 15.50 -3.46 -2.52
N LEU A 254 14.38 -2.80 -2.85
CA LEU A 254 13.54 -1.99 -1.93
C LEU A 254 12.03 -2.25 -2.17
N ILE A 255 11.25 -2.36 -1.09
CA ILE A 255 9.78 -2.49 -1.04
C ILE A 255 9.17 -1.17 -0.66
#